data_AF-G4ZDY9-F1
#
_entry.id   AF-G4ZDY9-F1
#
_cell.length_a   1.000
_cell.length_b   1.000
_cell.length_c   1.000
_cell.angle_alpha   90.00
_cell.angle_beta   90.00
_cell.angle_gamma   90.00
#
_symmetry.space_group_name_H-M   'P 1'
#
loop_
_entity.id
_entity.type
_entity.pdbx_description
1 polymer ?
#
loop_
_entity_poly.entity_id
_entity_poly.type
_entity_poly.pdbx_seq_one_letter_code
_entity_poly.pdbx_strand_id
1 'polypeptide(L)'
;MDYRSTGRSTFLDCVAAQATTTGFPNGQQFDPSEVPACAQELENEYGDLASFSVTSAATDVTKFISGYTSSADTIIYVTGYGTWLAERLMHLAPPKVTGYVLDGIATTSGSPAEKFMYTSTWDTDFGEVGDQFLDLCSRDKTWSSRFKKSNTLPKVLQKLLAEFDKNPNSTCATILTDGTVMPSVTLRSTLSTMLMDDEQRKLIPPLVYRLNRCNKRDVDVLTNFVEASSATTNSKSQDDSLYSPLLYYLLNFSEMWETPSSSMQEMEKQVEPQTPLT
;
A
#
# COMPACT_ATOMS: atom_id res chain seq x y z
N MET A 1 9.40 -19.33 7.55
CA MET A 1 10.27 -18.67 8.55
C MET A 1 9.69 -17.31 8.74
N ASP A 2 9.38 -16.94 9.98
CA ASP A 2 8.90 -15.59 10.25
C ASP A 2 10.12 -14.65 10.23
N TYR A 3 9.98 -13.53 9.53
CA TYR A 3 11.02 -12.50 9.47
C TYR A 3 11.31 -12.01 10.90
N ARG A 4 12.55 -11.58 11.19
CA ARG A 4 12.85 -11.00 12.52
C ARG A 4 11.83 -9.90 12.83
N SER A 5 11.41 -9.74 14.09
CA SER A 5 10.43 -8.69 14.43
C SER A 5 9.01 -8.88 13.91
N THR A 6 8.69 -10.02 13.30
CA THR A 6 7.34 -10.35 12.82
C THR A 6 6.88 -11.71 13.32
N GLY A 7 5.56 -11.92 13.29
CA GLY A 7 4.95 -13.21 13.56
C GLY A 7 5.36 -13.83 14.89
N ARG A 8 5.89 -15.06 14.82
CA ARG A 8 6.33 -15.83 15.99
C ARG A 8 7.81 -15.66 16.32
N SER A 9 8.54 -14.84 15.56
CA SER A 9 9.84 -14.33 16.02
C SER A 9 9.62 -13.36 17.19
N THR A 10 10.68 -12.90 17.85
CA THR A 10 10.55 -11.80 18.83
C THR A 10 9.88 -10.62 18.14
N PHE A 11 8.63 -10.34 18.47
CA PHE A 11 7.80 -9.34 17.81
C PHE A 11 8.26 -7.95 18.22
N LEU A 12 8.42 -7.04 17.25
CA LEU A 12 8.81 -5.67 17.54
C LEU A 12 7.57 -4.88 17.96
N ASP A 13 7.49 -4.63 19.26
CA ASP A 13 6.45 -3.85 19.91
C ASP A 13 7.09 -2.67 20.66
N CYS A 14 6.27 -1.69 21.01
CA CYS A 14 6.69 -0.48 21.67
C CYS A 14 5.57 -0.01 22.58
N VAL A 15 5.77 -0.13 23.89
CA VAL A 15 4.70 0.15 24.87
C VAL A 15 4.36 1.64 24.89
N ALA A 16 5.33 2.50 24.57
CA ALA A 16 5.10 3.93 24.38
C ALA A 16 4.19 4.28 23.18
N ALA A 17 4.04 3.37 22.20
CA ALA A 17 3.14 3.56 21.07
C ALA A 17 1.81 2.85 21.34
N GLN A 18 0.76 3.60 21.69
CA GLN A 18 -0.55 2.97 21.96
C GLN A 18 -1.14 2.35 20.68
N ALA A 19 -0.69 2.80 19.51
CA ALA A 19 -1.08 2.32 18.19
C ALA A 19 -0.62 0.87 17.87
N THR A 20 0.25 0.26 18.66
CA THR A 20 0.57 -1.18 18.49
C THR A 20 -0.42 -2.09 19.22
N THR A 21 -1.34 -1.53 20.02
CA THR A 21 -2.35 -2.32 20.73
C THR A 21 -3.45 -2.82 19.77
N THR A 22 -3.65 -4.14 19.75
CA THR A 22 -4.49 -4.86 18.78
C THR A 22 -5.92 -4.31 18.66
N GLY A 23 -6.35 -3.91 17.46
CA GLY A 23 -7.67 -3.25 17.31
C GLY A 23 -8.35 -3.22 15.95
N PHE A 24 -7.65 -3.05 14.81
CA PHE A 24 -8.30 -2.78 13.51
C PHE A 24 -7.70 -3.60 12.36
N PRO A 25 -8.46 -3.89 11.28
CA PRO A 25 -8.02 -4.73 10.18
C PRO A 25 -6.89 -4.13 9.32
N ASN A 26 -6.66 -2.82 9.42
CA ASN A 26 -5.60 -2.09 8.72
C ASN A 26 -4.49 -1.62 9.67
N GLY A 27 -4.42 -2.15 10.90
CA GLY A 27 -3.53 -1.64 11.95
C GLY A 27 -3.99 -0.28 12.46
N GLN A 28 -3.78 0.04 13.74
CA GLN A 28 -3.93 1.43 14.16
C GLN A 28 -2.79 2.23 13.51
N GLN A 29 -3.14 3.41 13.00
CA GLN A 29 -2.19 4.34 12.42
C GLN A 29 -1.17 4.71 13.51
N PHE A 30 0.10 4.40 13.28
CA PHE A 30 1.16 4.80 14.19
C PHE A 30 1.16 6.33 14.26
N ASP A 31 0.87 6.89 15.43
CA ASP A 31 0.80 8.34 15.57
C ASP A 31 2.23 8.91 15.46
N PRO A 32 2.51 9.82 14.51
CA PRO A 32 3.85 10.39 14.35
C PRO A 32 4.41 11.03 15.63
N SER A 33 3.55 11.47 16.56
CA SER A 33 3.95 12.03 17.85
C SER A 33 4.53 10.99 18.81
N GLU A 34 4.25 9.70 18.61
CA GLU A 34 4.78 8.58 19.41
C GLU A 34 6.19 8.16 18.95
N VAL A 35 6.62 8.55 17.73
CA VAL A 35 7.91 8.12 17.13
C VAL A 35 9.10 8.39 18.07
N PRO A 36 9.29 9.59 18.65
CA PRO A 36 10.51 9.87 19.41
C PRO A 36 10.59 9.04 20.70
N ALA A 37 9.47 8.89 21.41
CA ALA A 37 9.42 8.08 22.63
C ALA A 37 9.66 6.61 22.31
N CYS A 38 9.08 6.14 21.21
CA CYS A 38 9.21 4.76 20.77
C CYS A 38 10.62 4.41 20.31
N ALA A 39 11.25 5.27 19.50
CA ALA A 39 12.64 5.10 19.10
C ALA A 39 13.57 5.03 20.31
N GLN A 40 13.38 5.90 21.31
CA GLN A 40 14.18 5.90 22.53
C GLN A 40 13.98 4.61 23.36
N GLU A 41 12.75 4.10 23.46
CA GLU A 41 12.45 2.82 24.14
C GLU A 41 13.17 1.66 23.45
N LEU A 42 13.02 1.54 22.13
CA LEU A 42 13.66 0.50 21.34
C LEU A 42 15.19 0.58 21.40
N GLU A 43 15.77 1.78 21.35
CA GLU A 43 17.22 1.96 21.47
C GLU A 43 17.73 1.54 22.85
N ASN A 44 16.97 1.79 23.91
CA ASN A 44 17.33 1.36 25.26
C ASN A 44 17.29 -0.17 25.41
N GLU A 45 16.35 -0.84 24.73
CA GLU A 45 16.19 -2.29 24.80
C GLU A 45 17.18 -3.04 23.88
N TYR A 46 17.30 -2.60 22.63
CA TYR A 46 18.02 -3.33 21.58
C TYR A 46 19.34 -2.68 21.15
N GLY A 47 19.61 -1.44 21.58
CA GLY A 47 20.76 -0.66 21.12
C GLY A 47 20.54 -0.10 19.72
N ASP A 48 21.51 -0.31 18.82
CA ASP A 48 21.42 0.19 17.44
C ASP A 48 20.26 -0.50 16.67
N LEU A 49 19.28 0.30 16.24
CA LEU A 49 18.11 -0.17 15.52
C LEU A 49 18.45 -0.65 14.09
N ALA A 50 19.67 -0.42 13.58
CA ALA A 50 20.15 -1.06 12.35
C ALA A 50 20.16 -2.60 12.45
N SER A 51 20.11 -3.15 13.66
CA SER A 51 19.85 -4.57 13.91
C SER A 51 18.52 -5.06 13.33
N PHE A 52 17.56 -4.18 13.03
CA PHE A 52 16.28 -4.53 12.40
C PHE A 52 16.23 -4.33 10.88
N SER A 53 17.35 -3.95 10.25
CA SER A 53 17.46 -3.74 8.80
C SER A 53 17.23 -4.99 7.94
N VAL A 54 16.96 -4.78 6.65
CA VAL A 54 16.88 -5.83 5.62
C VAL A 54 18.17 -6.66 5.58
N THR A 55 19.33 -6.01 5.77
CA THR A 55 20.63 -6.71 5.77
C THR A 55 20.76 -7.66 6.95
N SER A 56 20.31 -7.25 8.13
CA SER A 56 20.29 -8.10 9.30
C SER A 56 19.37 -9.30 9.08
N ALA A 57 18.19 -9.11 8.49
CA ALA A 57 17.30 -10.23 8.20
C ALA A 57 17.82 -11.17 7.10
N ALA A 58 18.48 -10.64 6.06
CA ALA A 58 19.18 -11.46 5.05
C ALA A 58 20.26 -12.35 5.71
N THR A 59 20.92 -11.82 6.73
CA THR A 59 21.89 -12.58 7.52
C THR A 59 21.23 -13.73 8.30
N ASP A 60 20.02 -13.53 8.86
CA ASP A 60 19.28 -14.60 9.52
C ASP A 60 18.91 -15.71 8.55
N VAL A 61 18.41 -15.35 7.37
CA VAL A 61 18.05 -16.33 6.33
C VAL A 61 19.29 -17.11 5.89
N THR A 62 20.43 -16.44 5.73
CA THR A 62 21.72 -17.10 5.42
C THR A 62 22.13 -18.11 6.51
N LYS A 63 21.99 -17.72 7.78
CA LYS A 63 22.25 -18.62 8.92
C LYS A 63 21.26 -19.79 8.97
N PHE A 64 19.98 -19.53 8.72
CA PHE A 64 18.94 -20.55 8.67
C PHE A 64 19.25 -21.59 7.60
N ILE A 65 19.55 -21.16 6.38
CA ILE A 65 19.92 -22.05 5.27
C ILE A 65 21.16 -22.89 5.65
N SER A 66 22.19 -22.25 6.21
CA SER A 66 23.42 -22.92 6.61
C SER A 66 23.22 -23.90 7.77
N GLY A 67 22.26 -23.67 8.65
CA GLY A 67 21.98 -24.53 9.81
C GLY A 67 21.01 -25.67 9.51
N TYR A 68 20.01 -25.44 8.65
CA TYR A 68 18.86 -26.33 8.50
C TYR A 68 18.71 -26.93 7.10
N THR A 69 19.28 -26.33 6.06
CA THR A 69 19.20 -26.83 4.68
C THR A 69 20.57 -27.05 4.05
N SER A 70 21.62 -27.19 4.85
CA SER A 70 23.02 -27.29 4.40
C SER A 70 23.33 -28.47 3.47
N SER A 71 22.50 -29.52 3.47
CA SER A 71 22.64 -30.67 2.58
C SER A 71 21.88 -30.54 1.25
N ALA A 72 21.10 -29.47 1.05
CA ALA A 72 20.25 -29.31 -0.12
C ALA A 72 20.52 -27.98 -0.85
N ASP A 73 20.30 -28.00 -2.17
CA ASP A 73 20.22 -26.78 -2.97
C ASP A 73 18.91 -26.05 -2.63
N THR A 74 19.01 -24.73 -2.44
CA THR A 74 17.90 -23.88 -2.00
C THR A 74 17.53 -22.88 -3.09
N ILE A 75 16.24 -22.78 -3.40
CA ILE A 75 15.68 -21.72 -4.25
C ILE A 75 14.89 -20.77 -3.35
N ILE A 76 15.15 -19.47 -3.49
CA ILE A 76 14.44 -18.43 -2.73
C ILE A 76 13.30 -17.88 -3.59
N TYR A 77 12.06 -18.06 -3.14
CA TYR A 77 10.88 -17.42 -3.71
C TYR A 77 10.46 -16.26 -2.82
N VAL A 78 10.28 -15.07 -3.40
CA VAL A 78 9.88 -13.86 -2.66
C VAL A 78 8.88 -13.04 -3.47
N THR A 79 8.02 -12.34 -2.75
CA THR A 79 7.01 -11.43 -3.32
C THR A 79 7.17 -10.02 -2.73
N GLY A 80 6.89 -8.98 -3.52
CA GLY A 80 6.82 -7.59 -3.05
C GLY A 80 8.08 -7.13 -2.31
N TYR A 81 7.94 -6.68 -1.06
CA TYR A 81 9.06 -6.32 -0.18
C TYR A 81 10.13 -7.42 -0.07
N GLY A 82 9.75 -8.70 -0.14
CA GLY A 82 10.72 -9.80 -0.08
C GLY A 82 11.78 -9.75 -1.19
N THR A 83 11.52 -9.03 -2.29
CA THR A 83 12.52 -8.82 -3.36
C THR A 83 13.70 -7.95 -2.92
N TRP A 84 13.50 -7.00 -1.98
CA TRP A 84 14.59 -6.27 -1.32
C TRP A 84 15.44 -7.19 -0.44
N LEU A 85 14.79 -8.08 0.32
CA LEU A 85 15.47 -9.10 1.11
C LEU A 85 16.28 -10.03 0.22
N ALA A 86 15.72 -10.49 -0.89
CA ALA A 86 16.40 -11.37 -1.84
C ALA A 86 17.63 -10.70 -2.45
N GLU A 87 17.58 -9.40 -2.75
CA GLU A 87 18.75 -8.68 -3.22
C GLU A 87 19.88 -8.63 -2.18
N ARG A 88 19.56 -8.32 -0.91
CA ARG A 88 20.56 -8.40 0.17
C ARG A 88 21.13 -9.81 0.30
N LEU A 89 20.30 -10.84 0.14
CA LEU A 89 20.76 -12.23 0.10
C LEU A 89 21.69 -12.52 -1.09
N MET A 90 21.42 -11.97 -2.28
CA MET A 90 22.31 -12.11 -3.43
C MET A 90 23.69 -11.51 -3.13
N HIS A 91 23.75 -10.36 -2.45
CA HIS A 91 25.01 -9.75 -2.02
C HIS A 91 25.76 -10.59 -0.98
N LEU A 92 25.06 -11.25 -0.07
CA LEU A 92 25.66 -12.18 0.91
C LEU A 92 26.13 -13.49 0.26
N ALA A 93 25.66 -13.82 -0.95
CA ALA A 93 26.02 -14.99 -1.73
C ALA A 93 26.07 -16.31 -0.92
N PRO A 94 25.00 -16.68 -0.20
CA PRO A 94 24.95 -17.93 0.57
C PRO A 94 25.20 -19.13 -0.35
N PRO A 95 26.18 -20.01 -0.07
CA PRO A 95 26.67 -21.01 -1.03
C PRO A 95 25.66 -22.09 -1.40
N LYS A 96 24.56 -22.20 -0.65
CA LYS A 96 23.48 -23.18 -0.87
C LYS A 96 22.31 -22.62 -1.66
N VAL A 97 22.29 -21.33 -1.92
CA VAL A 97 21.24 -20.74 -2.77
C VAL A 97 21.66 -20.86 -4.22
N THR A 98 20.90 -21.64 -4.98
CA THR A 98 21.17 -21.92 -6.39
C THR A 98 20.24 -21.17 -7.34
N GLY A 99 19.22 -20.48 -6.81
CA GLY A 99 18.31 -19.67 -7.61
C GLY A 99 17.40 -18.76 -6.79
N TYR A 100 16.85 -17.76 -7.47
CA TYR A 100 15.90 -16.81 -6.93
C TYR A 100 14.71 -16.68 -7.89
N VAL A 101 13.51 -16.58 -7.34
CA VAL A 101 12.28 -16.25 -8.06
C VAL A 101 11.71 -15.00 -7.38
N LEU A 102 11.67 -13.91 -8.14
CA LEU A 102 11.21 -12.61 -7.66
C LEU A 102 9.87 -12.27 -8.32
N ASP A 103 8.83 -12.06 -7.53
CA ASP A 103 7.50 -11.67 -8.00
C ASP A 103 7.11 -10.31 -7.39
N GLY A 104 6.64 -9.37 -8.22
CA GLY A 104 6.40 -7.98 -7.79
C GLY A 104 7.68 -7.30 -7.28
N ILE A 105 8.66 -7.11 -8.17
CA ILE A 105 9.97 -6.53 -7.84
C ILE A 105 9.81 -5.11 -7.32
N ALA A 106 10.25 -4.88 -6.08
CA ALA A 106 10.21 -3.59 -5.41
C ALA A 106 11.60 -2.92 -5.33
N THR A 107 12.67 -3.64 -5.66
CA THR A 107 14.04 -3.09 -5.69
C THR A 107 14.50 -2.77 -7.11
N THR A 108 15.32 -1.74 -7.24
CA THR A 108 15.88 -1.27 -8.51
C THR A 108 17.36 -0.94 -8.39
N SER A 109 18.11 -1.71 -7.59
CA SER A 109 19.55 -1.49 -7.42
C SER A 109 20.32 -1.40 -8.74
N GLY A 110 21.11 -0.33 -8.87
CA GLY A 110 21.81 0.02 -10.10
C GLY A 110 21.02 0.93 -11.04
N SER A 111 19.73 1.20 -10.78
CA SER A 111 18.98 2.24 -11.47
C SER A 111 19.41 3.63 -10.99
N PRO A 112 19.32 4.64 -11.87
CA PRO A 112 19.38 6.04 -11.46
C PRO A 112 18.31 6.36 -10.39
N ALA A 113 18.59 7.32 -9.51
CA ALA A 113 17.69 7.67 -8.41
C ALA A 113 16.28 8.06 -8.89
N GLU A 114 16.18 8.72 -10.05
CA GLU A 114 14.90 9.11 -10.65
C GLU A 114 14.06 7.94 -11.17
N LYS A 115 14.60 6.72 -11.19
CA LYS A 115 13.90 5.47 -11.54
C LYS A 115 13.80 4.51 -10.36
N PHE A 116 14.18 4.98 -9.18
CA PHE A 116 14.10 4.17 -7.99
C PHE A 116 12.66 4.13 -7.48
N MET A 117 12.22 2.95 -7.06
CA MET A 117 10.89 2.78 -6.48
C MET A 117 10.93 3.22 -5.01
N TYR A 118 10.73 4.50 -4.78
CA TYR A 118 10.61 5.04 -3.43
C TYR A 118 9.17 4.92 -2.92
N THR A 119 9.00 4.59 -1.65
CA THR A 119 7.66 4.56 -1.05
C THR A 119 7.00 5.95 -1.05
N SER A 120 7.79 7.04 -1.06
CA SER A 120 7.28 8.41 -1.17
C SER A 120 6.62 8.71 -2.52
N THR A 121 6.94 8.00 -3.60
CA THR A 121 6.35 8.18 -4.93
C THR A 121 5.18 7.23 -5.21
N TRP A 122 4.83 6.38 -4.25
CA TRP A 122 3.89 5.27 -4.41
C TRP A 122 2.54 5.70 -5.02
N ASP A 123 1.99 6.83 -4.58
CA ASP A 123 0.71 7.34 -5.09
C ASP A 123 0.80 7.76 -6.57
N THR A 124 1.95 8.30 -7.00
CA THR A 124 2.19 8.65 -8.41
C THR A 124 2.31 7.40 -9.25
N ASP A 125 3.07 6.40 -8.78
CA ASP A 125 3.27 5.13 -9.47
C ASP A 125 1.94 4.36 -9.63
N PHE A 126 1.12 4.33 -8.58
CA PHE A 126 -0.24 3.77 -8.64
C PHE A 126 -1.16 4.58 -9.56
N GLY A 127 -1.03 5.90 -9.55
CA GLY A 127 -1.78 6.81 -10.41
C GLY A 127 -1.59 6.49 -11.90
N GLU A 128 -0.35 6.21 -12.32
CA GLU A 128 -0.06 5.83 -13.72
C GLU A 128 -0.79 4.54 -14.12
N VAL A 129 -0.75 3.51 -13.26
CA VAL A 129 -1.46 2.24 -13.52
C VAL A 129 -2.97 2.46 -13.57
N GLY A 130 -3.49 3.29 -12.66
CA GLY A 130 -4.91 3.69 -12.64
C GLY A 130 -5.33 4.37 -13.93
N ASP A 131 -4.56 5.34 -14.41
CA ASP A 131 -4.84 6.05 -15.66
C ASP A 131 -4.84 5.10 -16.86
N GLN A 132 -3.84 4.22 -16.96
CA GLN A 132 -3.78 3.21 -18.02
C GLN A 132 -5.00 2.28 -18.01
N PHE A 133 -5.45 1.86 -16.82
CA PHE A 133 -6.64 1.03 -16.65
C PHE A 133 -7.92 1.77 -17.09
N LEU A 134 -8.11 3.02 -16.64
CA LEU A 134 -9.30 3.83 -17.00
C LEU A 134 -9.33 4.14 -18.50
N ASP A 135 -8.18 4.33 -19.13
CA ASP A 135 -8.03 4.48 -20.58
C ASP A 135 -8.34 3.19 -21.34
N LEU A 136 -7.96 2.03 -20.80
CA LEU A 136 -8.36 0.73 -21.36
C LEU A 136 -9.89 0.57 -21.29
N CYS A 137 -10.51 0.85 -20.13
CA CYS A 137 -11.96 0.81 -19.98
C CYS A 137 -12.67 1.78 -20.93
N SER A 138 -12.10 2.96 -21.20
CA SER A 138 -12.66 3.95 -22.13
C SER A 138 -12.64 3.48 -23.59
N ARG A 139 -11.82 2.48 -23.94
CA ARG A 139 -11.76 1.85 -25.26
C ARG A 139 -12.69 0.64 -25.39
N ASP A 140 -13.11 0.04 -24.28
CA ASP A 140 -14.05 -1.06 -24.27
C ASP A 140 -15.46 -0.61 -24.70
N LYS A 141 -16.10 -1.31 -25.64
CA LYS A 141 -17.42 -0.94 -26.18
C LYS A 141 -18.53 -0.97 -25.13
N THR A 142 -18.46 -1.88 -24.18
CA THR A 142 -19.43 -2.04 -23.10
C THR A 142 -19.44 -0.80 -22.23
N TRP A 143 -18.27 -0.32 -21.82
CA TRP A 143 -18.14 0.85 -20.94
C TRP A 143 -18.23 2.17 -21.69
N SER A 144 -17.55 2.31 -22.82
CA SER A 144 -17.59 3.53 -23.64
C SER A 144 -19.00 3.90 -24.11
N SER A 145 -19.92 2.94 -24.23
CA SER A 145 -21.33 3.24 -24.54
C SER A 145 -22.12 3.86 -23.38
N ARG A 146 -21.66 3.67 -22.13
CA ARG A 146 -22.26 4.23 -20.91
C ARG A 146 -21.77 5.65 -20.61
N PHE A 147 -20.58 5.97 -21.08
CA PHE A 147 -19.98 7.30 -20.95
C PHE A 147 -20.16 8.10 -22.23
N LYS A 148 -20.47 9.40 -22.14
CA LYS A 148 -20.54 10.24 -23.34
C LYS A 148 -19.13 10.47 -23.87
N LYS A 149 -18.95 10.64 -25.19
CA LYS A 149 -17.62 10.94 -25.79
C LYS A 149 -16.90 12.12 -25.12
N SER A 150 -17.64 13.14 -24.68
CA SER A 150 -17.08 14.31 -23.98
C SER A 150 -16.82 14.09 -22.49
N ASN A 151 -17.39 13.05 -21.89
CA ASN A 151 -17.28 12.68 -20.47
C ASN A 151 -16.86 11.20 -20.37
N THR A 152 -15.63 10.92 -20.78
CA THR A 152 -15.00 9.59 -20.63
C THR A 152 -14.88 9.20 -19.16
N LEU A 153 -14.66 7.91 -18.88
CA LEU A 153 -14.53 7.40 -17.52
C LEU A 153 -13.47 8.15 -16.68
N PRO A 154 -12.22 8.37 -17.17
CA PRO A 154 -11.23 9.16 -16.43
C PRO A 154 -11.72 10.57 -16.09
N LYS A 155 -12.35 11.26 -17.06
CA LYS A 155 -12.89 12.62 -16.86
C LYS A 155 -14.04 12.66 -15.87
N VAL A 156 -14.89 11.63 -15.86
CA VAL A 156 -15.99 11.51 -14.89
C VAL A 156 -15.43 11.27 -13.49
N LEU A 157 -14.45 10.38 -13.34
CA LEU A 157 -13.82 10.14 -12.04
C LEU A 157 -13.17 11.41 -11.49
N GLN A 158 -12.39 12.14 -12.30
CA GLN A 158 -11.77 13.39 -11.87
C GLN A 158 -12.80 14.44 -11.44
N LYS A 159 -13.90 14.57 -12.18
CA LYS A 159 -15.02 15.46 -11.79
C LYS A 159 -15.68 15.03 -10.49
N LEU A 160 -15.89 13.73 -10.31
CA LEU A 160 -16.50 13.16 -9.11
C LEU A 160 -15.63 13.41 -7.88
N LEU A 161 -14.32 13.21 -7.99
CA LEU A 161 -13.37 13.50 -6.90
C LEU A 161 -13.41 14.98 -6.50
N ALA A 162 -13.33 15.90 -7.47
CA ALA A 162 -13.43 17.32 -7.21
C ALA A 162 -14.80 17.75 -6.64
N GLU A 163 -15.90 17.09 -7.05
CA GLU A 163 -17.22 17.33 -6.49
C GLU A 163 -17.31 16.86 -5.03
N PHE A 164 -16.71 15.72 -4.70
CA PHE A 164 -16.65 15.21 -3.32
C PHE A 164 -15.76 16.08 -2.42
N ASP A 165 -14.67 16.64 -2.96
CA ASP A 165 -13.85 17.63 -2.25
C ASP A 165 -14.66 18.91 -1.95
N LYS A 166 -15.43 19.39 -2.92
CA LYS A 166 -16.22 20.62 -2.78
C LYS A 166 -17.48 20.43 -1.93
N ASN A 167 -18.14 19.29 -2.06
CA ASN A 167 -19.44 18.97 -1.46
C ASN A 167 -19.38 17.61 -0.73
N PRO A 168 -18.61 17.49 0.37
CA PRO A 168 -18.39 16.22 1.05
C PRO A 168 -19.67 15.63 1.67
N ASN A 169 -20.69 16.47 1.90
CA ASN A 169 -21.98 16.06 2.46
C ASN A 169 -23.05 15.72 1.40
N SER A 170 -22.66 15.57 0.13
CA SER A 170 -23.60 15.13 -0.91
C SER A 170 -24.05 13.68 -0.68
N THR A 171 -25.24 13.31 -1.16
CA THR A 171 -25.86 12.01 -0.86
C THR A 171 -24.97 10.80 -1.13
N CYS A 172 -24.25 10.77 -2.26
CA CYS A 172 -23.35 9.65 -2.56
C CYS A 172 -21.96 9.80 -1.94
N ALA A 173 -21.53 11.02 -1.61
CA ALA A 173 -20.27 11.21 -0.89
C ALA A 173 -20.36 10.66 0.54
N THR A 174 -21.48 10.90 1.23
CA THR A 174 -21.72 10.40 2.59
C THR A 174 -21.89 8.89 2.68
N ILE A 175 -22.10 8.20 1.54
CA ILE A 175 -22.13 6.72 1.53
C ILE A 175 -20.73 6.15 1.71
N LEU A 176 -19.70 6.84 1.23
CA LEU A 176 -18.33 6.32 1.19
C LEU A 176 -17.56 6.50 2.49
N THR A 177 -17.96 7.45 3.34
CA THR A 177 -17.21 7.82 4.55
C THR A 177 -18.16 8.06 5.71
N ASP A 178 -17.70 7.76 6.93
CA ASP A 178 -18.37 8.09 8.19
C ASP A 178 -18.10 9.54 8.65
N GLY A 179 -17.36 10.31 7.86
CA GLY A 179 -17.00 11.70 8.13
C GLY A 179 -15.62 11.88 8.76
N THR A 180 -14.87 10.80 9.01
CA THR A 180 -13.49 10.87 9.53
C THR A 180 -12.48 11.26 8.44
N VAL A 181 -12.70 10.78 7.21
CA VAL A 181 -11.83 11.03 6.04
C VAL A 181 -12.64 11.65 4.92
N MET A 182 -12.02 12.54 4.14
CA MET A 182 -12.65 13.16 2.98
C MET A 182 -13.16 12.09 1.99
N PRO A 183 -14.40 12.19 1.49
CA PRO A 183 -14.97 11.16 0.62
C PRO A 183 -14.18 10.93 -0.68
N SER A 184 -13.50 11.95 -1.18
CA SER A 184 -12.63 11.84 -2.36
C SER A 184 -11.38 10.99 -2.08
N VAL A 185 -10.79 11.10 -0.89
CA VAL A 185 -9.65 10.30 -0.43
C VAL A 185 -10.11 8.85 -0.23
N THR A 186 -11.25 8.64 0.41
CA THR A 186 -11.84 7.31 0.57
C THR A 186 -12.15 6.66 -0.78
N LEU A 187 -12.67 7.43 -1.75
CA LEU A 187 -12.91 6.93 -3.10
C LEU A 187 -11.59 6.53 -3.79
N ARG A 188 -10.54 7.37 -3.74
CA ARG A 188 -9.22 7.04 -4.31
C ARG A 188 -8.69 5.74 -3.71
N SER A 189 -8.66 5.62 -2.38
CA SER A 189 -8.18 4.42 -1.68
C SER A 189 -9.00 3.18 -2.05
N THR A 190 -10.34 3.28 -2.09
CA THR A 190 -11.22 2.18 -2.49
C THR A 190 -10.90 1.70 -3.91
N LEU A 191 -10.77 2.62 -4.86
CA LEU A 191 -10.47 2.30 -6.25
C LEU A 191 -9.06 1.70 -6.41
N SER A 192 -8.07 2.18 -5.66
CA SER A 192 -6.71 1.62 -5.66
C SER A 192 -6.70 0.18 -5.17
N THR A 193 -7.41 -0.12 -4.07
CA THR A 193 -7.55 -1.50 -3.56
C THR A 193 -8.24 -2.40 -4.58
N MET A 194 -9.34 -1.93 -5.18
CA MET A 194 -10.05 -2.69 -6.22
C MET A 194 -9.17 -2.96 -7.44
N LEU A 195 -8.29 -2.03 -7.81
CA LEU A 195 -7.42 -2.15 -9.00
C LEU A 195 -6.43 -3.31 -8.88
N MET A 196 -5.98 -3.61 -7.66
CA MET A 196 -5.02 -4.68 -7.38
C MET A 196 -5.63 -6.08 -7.51
N ASP A 197 -6.95 -6.21 -7.36
CA ASP A 197 -7.67 -7.47 -7.45
C ASP A 197 -8.30 -7.64 -8.85
N ASP A 198 -8.09 -8.80 -9.46
CA ASP A 198 -8.43 -9.03 -10.87
C ASP A 198 -9.94 -9.10 -11.13
N GLU A 199 -10.73 -9.50 -10.12
CA GLU A 199 -12.19 -9.52 -10.16
C GLU A 199 -12.78 -8.16 -9.75
N GLN A 200 -12.28 -7.54 -8.68
CA GLN A 200 -12.81 -6.27 -8.19
C GLN A 200 -12.53 -5.11 -9.13
N ARG A 201 -11.39 -5.09 -9.84
CA ARG A 201 -11.10 -4.01 -10.80
C ARG A 201 -12.15 -3.90 -11.91
N LYS A 202 -12.82 -5.01 -12.25
CA LYS A 202 -13.93 -5.02 -13.23
C LYS A 202 -15.14 -4.21 -12.74
N LEU A 203 -15.25 -3.97 -11.43
CA LEU A 203 -16.31 -3.19 -10.79
C LEU A 203 -15.99 -1.69 -10.70
N ILE A 204 -14.77 -1.25 -11.05
CA ILE A 204 -14.40 0.17 -11.04
C ILE A 204 -15.29 1.01 -11.98
N PRO A 205 -15.45 0.69 -13.29
CA PRO A 205 -16.31 1.47 -14.18
C PRO A 205 -17.78 1.57 -13.73
N PRO A 206 -18.48 0.48 -13.32
CA PRO A 206 -19.86 0.58 -12.86
C PRO A 206 -19.98 1.32 -11.52
N LEU A 207 -19.00 1.23 -10.62
CA LEU A 207 -18.98 2.00 -9.38
C LEU A 207 -18.93 3.50 -9.67
N VAL A 208 -17.96 3.95 -10.47
CA VAL A 208 -17.82 5.36 -10.88
C VAL A 208 -19.07 5.85 -11.62
N TYR A 209 -19.63 5.04 -12.52
CA TYR A 209 -20.85 5.39 -13.25
C TYR A 209 -22.04 5.64 -12.30
N ARG A 210 -22.21 4.78 -11.28
CA ARG A 210 -23.31 4.91 -10.30
C ARG A 210 -23.10 6.08 -9.36
N LEU A 211 -21.88 6.30 -8.88
CA LEU A 211 -21.54 7.45 -8.06
C LEU A 211 -21.81 8.77 -8.80
N ASN A 212 -21.42 8.87 -10.07
CA ASN A 212 -21.70 10.05 -10.88
C ASN A 212 -23.19 10.25 -11.19
N ARG A 213 -23.98 9.17 -11.30
CA ARG A 213 -25.42 9.27 -11.56
C ARG A 213 -26.23 9.58 -10.30
N CYS A 214 -25.81 9.02 -9.16
CA CYS A 214 -26.34 9.19 -7.81
C CYS A 214 -27.88 9.30 -7.72
N ASN A 215 -28.63 8.43 -8.40
CA ASN A 215 -30.09 8.40 -8.25
C ASN A 215 -30.51 7.50 -7.08
N LYS A 216 -31.79 7.54 -6.71
CA LYS A 216 -32.34 6.77 -5.58
C LYS A 216 -32.01 5.27 -5.62
N ARG A 217 -32.01 4.63 -6.80
CA ARG A 217 -31.65 3.20 -6.93
C ARG A 217 -30.15 2.96 -6.87
N ASP A 218 -29.34 3.95 -7.21
CA ASP A 218 -27.88 3.85 -7.06
C ASP A 218 -27.49 3.93 -5.61
N VAL A 219 -28.15 4.78 -4.82
CA VAL A 219 -27.92 4.88 -3.37
C VAL A 219 -28.03 3.50 -2.71
N ASP A 220 -29.13 2.77 -2.95
CA ASP A 220 -29.31 1.43 -2.36
C ASP A 220 -28.19 0.44 -2.75
N VAL A 221 -27.75 0.47 -4.00
CA VAL A 221 -26.69 -0.41 -4.51
C VAL A 221 -25.32 -0.02 -3.97
N LEU A 222 -25.03 1.28 -3.89
CA LEU A 222 -23.76 1.82 -3.40
C LEU A 222 -23.63 1.57 -1.90
N THR A 223 -24.70 1.76 -1.12
CA THR A 223 -24.72 1.43 0.30
C THR A 223 -24.42 -0.05 0.51
N ASN A 224 -25.10 -0.95 -0.21
CA ASN A 224 -24.84 -2.38 -0.10
C ASN A 224 -23.38 -2.75 -0.49
N PHE A 225 -22.84 -2.11 -1.53
CA PHE A 225 -21.44 -2.30 -1.93
C PHE A 225 -20.47 -1.89 -0.82
N VAL A 226 -20.67 -0.72 -0.20
CA VAL A 226 -19.82 -0.24 0.89
C VAL A 226 -19.96 -1.11 2.13
N GLU A 227 -21.17 -1.53 2.50
CA GLU A 227 -21.41 -2.44 3.63
C GLU A 227 -20.74 -3.79 3.42
N ALA A 228 -20.87 -4.39 2.23
CA ALA A 228 -20.23 -5.65 1.89
C ALA A 228 -18.70 -5.53 1.90
N SER A 229 -18.17 -4.46 1.32
CA SER A 229 -16.72 -4.18 1.30
C SER A 229 -16.19 -4.01 2.73
N SER A 230 -16.91 -3.24 3.55
CA SER A 230 -16.56 -3.02 4.96
C SER A 230 -16.61 -4.31 5.77
N ALA A 231 -17.58 -5.19 5.52
CA ALA A 231 -17.66 -6.49 6.20
C ALA A 231 -16.47 -7.41 5.85
N THR A 232 -16.02 -7.39 4.60
CA THR A 232 -14.81 -8.12 4.18
C THR A 232 -13.56 -7.52 4.80
N THR A 233 -13.38 -6.20 4.71
CA THR A 233 -12.22 -5.52 5.32
C THR A 233 -12.20 -5.70 6.82
N ASN A 234 -13.34 -5.69 7.51
CA ASN A 234 -13.42 -5.87 8.97
C ASN A 234 -13.25 -7.32 9.44
N SER A 235 -13.14 -8.29 8.53
CA SER A 235 -12.87 -9.67 8.90
C SER A 235 -11.42 -9.80 9.37
N LYS A 236 -11.25 -10.15 10.65
CA LYS A 236 -9.91 -10.37 11.22
C LYS A 236 -9.44 -11.78 10.92
N SER A 237 -8.24 -11.89 10.36
CA SER A 237 -7.55 -13.16 10.22
C SER A 237 -6.66 -13.42 11.44
N GLN A 238 -6.26 -14.68 11.67
CA GLN A 238 -5.24 -14.97 12.68
C GLN A 238 -3.88 -14.37 12.28
N ASP A 239 -3.63 -14.21 10.98
CA ASP A 239 -2.38 -13.68 10.45
C ASP A 239 -2.24 -12.17 10.72
N ASP A 240 -3.35 -11.46 10.94
CA ASP A 240 -3.32 -10.03 11.31
C ASP A 240 -2.55 -9.80 12.62
N SER A 241 -2.58 -10.78 13.54
CA SER A 241 -1.82 -10.72 14.79
C SER A 241 -0.31 -10.92 14.61
N LEU A 242 0.12 -11.38 13.43
CA LEU A 242 1.51 -11.66 13.09
C LEU A 242 2.16 -10.49 12.34
N TYR A 243 1.37 -9.53 11.85
CA TYR A 243 1.86 -8.33 11.20
C TYR A 243 2.48 -7.36 12.22
N SER A 244 3.66 -6.81 11.92
CA SER A 244 4.33 -5.80 12.75
C SER A 244 4.31 -4.43 12.03
N PRO A 245 3.37 -3.53 12.39
CA PRO A 245 3.31 -2.18 11.82
C PRO A 245 4.57 -1.37 12.09
N LEU A 246 5.16 -1.52 13.28
CA LEU A 246 6.34 -0.77 13.68
C LEU A 246 7.56 -1.15 12.83
N LEU A 247 7.77 -2.44 12.59
CA LEU A 247 8.81 -2.90 11.68
C LEU A 247 8.55 -2.40 10.25
N TYR A 248 7.30 -2.45 9.79
CA TYR A 248 6.93 -1.93 8.47
C TYR A 248 7.34 -0.46 8.31
N TYR A 249 7.01 0.42 9.26
CA TYR A 249 7.37 1.83 9.20
C TYR A 249 8.88 2.04 9.31
N LEU A 250 9.56 1.34 10.23
CA LEU A 250 11.00 1.42 10.39
C LEU A 250 11.71 1.12 9.07
N LEU A 251 11.34 0.02 8.40
CA LEU A 251 11.93 -0.39 7.13
C LEU A 251 11.63 0.60 6.00
N ASN A 252 10.38 1.06 5.90
CA ASN A 252 10.00 2.02 4.86
C ASN A 252 10.81 3.31 4.99
N PHE A 253 10.83 3.93 6.17
CA PHE A 253 11.50 5.23 6.36
C PHE A 253 13.03 5.14 6.34
N SER A 254 13.61 4.00 6.75
CA SER A 254 15.07 3.85 6.79
C SER A 254 15.68 3.35 5.48
N GLU A 255 14.96 2.55 4.68
CA GLU A 255 15.53 1.88 3.51
C GLU A 255 14.80 2.17 2.19
N MET A 256 13.52 2.58 2.22
CA MET A 256 12.68 2.71 1.01
C MET A 256 12.19 4.15 0.75
N TRP A 257 12.48 5.08 1.65
CA TRP A 257 12.07 6.48 1.55
C TRP A 257 13.17 7.33 0.93
N GLU A 258 12.78 8.37 0.19
CA GLU A 258 13.75 9.34 -0.36
C GLU A 258 14.55 10.01 0.76
N THR A 259 15.87 10.10 0.58
CA THR A 259 16.76 10.81 1.50
C THR A 259 17.57 11.86 0.74
N PRO A 260 17.40 13.15 1.03
CA PRO A 260 16.46 13.73 2.01
C PRO A 260 14.99 13.56 1.59
N SER A 261 14.10 13.47 2.58
CA SER A 261 12.66 13.39 2.32
C SER A 261 12.13 14.66 1.65
N SER A 262 11.25 14.51 0.67
CA SER A 262 10.41 15.60 0.18
C SER A 262 9.54 16.16 1.31
N SER A 263 9.19 17.44 1.18
CA SER A 263 8.24 18.06 2.11
C SER A 263 6.81 17.55 1.87
N MET A 264 5.97 17.60 2.91
CA MET A 264 4.55 17.26 2.77
C MET A 264 3.86 18.03 1.64
N GLN A 265 4.18 19.33 1.50
CA GLN A 265 3.61 20.16 0.44
C GLN A 265 4.04 19.73 -0.96
N GLU A 266 5.24 19.19 -1.12
CA GLU A 266 5.70 18.66 -2.41
C GLU A 266 5.01 17.35 -2.73
N MET A 267 4.88 16.44 -1.75
CA MET A 267 4.17 15.17 -1.93
C MET A 267 2.69 15.38 -2.23
N GLU A 268 2.00 16.31 -1.53
CA GLU A 268 0.60 16.66 -1.82
C GLU A 268 0.41 17.14 -3.26
N LYS A 269 1.32 17.99 -3.77
CA LYS A 269 1.29 18.49 -5.15
C LYS A 269 1.51 17.42 -6.22
N GLN A 270 2.17 16.32 -5.88
CA GLN A 270 2.35 15.20 -6.81
C GLN A 270 1.04 14.42 -7.01
N VAL A 271 0.14 14.45 -6.02
CA VAL A 271 -1.13 13.69 -6.02
C VAL A 271 -2.31 14.55 -6.52
N GLU A 272 -2.21 15.87 -6.46
CA GLU A 272 -3.21 16.77 -7.03
C GLU A 272 -3.17 16.77 -8.57
N PRO A 273 -4.33 16.77 -9.27
CA PRO A 273 -4.36 16.84 -10.71
C PRO A 273 -3.70 18.15 -11.18
N GLN A 274 -2.51 18.04 -11.77
CA GLN A 274 -1.89 19.19 -12.40
C GLN A 274 -2.77 19.65 -13.56
N THR A 275 -3.30 20.86 -13.44
CA THR A 275 -3.98 21.53 -14.54
C THR A 275 -3.02 21.51 -15.74
N PRO A 276 -3.42 21.02 -16.93
CA PRO A 276 -2.55 21.08 -18.09
C PRO A 276 -2.13 22.54 -18.29
N LEU A 277 -0.82 22.78 -18.35
CA LEU A 277 -0.30 24.05 -18.84
C LEU A 277 -0.92 24.29 -20.22
N THR A 278 -1.73 25.35 -20.30
CA THR A 278 -2.48 25.80 -21.48
C THR A 278 -1.58 26.04 -22.68
#